data_AF-A0A512UP28-F1
#
_entry.id   AF-A0A512UP28-F1
#
_cell.length_a   1.000
_cell.length_b   1.000
_cell.length_c   1.000
_cell.angle_alpha   90.00
_cell.angle_beta   90.00
_cell.angle_gamma   90.00
#
_symmetry.space_group_name_H-M   'P 1'
#
loop_
_entity.id
_entity.type
_entity.pdbx_description
1 polymer ?
#
loop_
_entity_poly.entity_id
_entity_poly.type
_entity_poly.pdbx_seq_one_letter_code
_entity_poly.pdbx_strand_id
1 'polypeptide(L)'
;MEKGQENATQNDNENQPLAQDSHNSTGPFVCGFCGRNFSRKGTYGRHLDSKKGDIRHPADRIEELRGAVVRRAVRGAGPTTAKAAMQKVAKTKSNQKTKSEISKKYNSKDAVKEKNKARRKERDLRIKAQLQASEWYVGTLTPQPPRGHQKARGYTKDPSSPDRVNSRIFLENATNSAQAGCEDKCDEKCEEPDKPDGERHGSSFPQDKSDNESEGKKYAYMVASYVPPSQWPSLGEVPGDSEFSMAIGAIGALGALGISGTSAISEISEISGTLGQANTQPSPGAPPLEEMFEWHAQWAKLQPERKLAVWQAACDRALRAHLHGASLRHISEAGRIVQEKSRQLYEEFLQGDFLGMIFTDSEGEN
;
A
#
# COMPACT_ATOMS: atom_id res chain seq x y z
N MET A 1 72.44 8.17 -26.55
CA MET A 1 72.58 6.85 -25.88
C MET A 1 71.29 6.60 -25.12
N GLU A 2 70.32 6.08 -25.85
CA GLU A 2 69.00 5.68 -25.37
C GLU A 2 69.09 4.31 -24.70
N LYS A 3 68.37 4.15 -23.58
CA LYS A 3 67.92 2.84 -23.10
C LYS A 3 66.50 2.99 -22.56
N GLY A 4 65.54 2.64 -23.41
CA GLY A 4 64.21 2.22 -23.00
C GLY A 4 64.25 0.76 -22.54
N GLN A 5 63.41 0.42 -21.57
CA GLN A 5 63.03 -0.95 -21.27
C GLN A 5 61.53 -1.01 -21.06
N GLU A 6 60.89 -1.61 -22.07
CA GLU A 6 59.51 -2.05 -22.14
C GLU A 6 59.36 -3.29 -21.25
N ASN A 7 58.25 -3.38 -20.51
CA ASN A 7 57.91 -4.58 -19.74
C ASN A 7 56.46 -4.94 -20.06
N ALA A 8 56.29 -5.94 -20.92
CA ALA A 8 55.01 -6.42 -21.42
C ALA A 8 54.91 -7.94 -21.22
N THR A 9 53.67 -8.38 -20.97
CA THR A 9 53.16 -9.78 -21.01
C THR A 9 53.60 -10.67 -19.84
N GLN A 10 52.78 -11.54 -19.23
CA GLN A 10 51.59 -12.30 -19.65
C GLN A 10 50.66 -12.47 -18.44
N ASN A 11 49.33 -12.42 -18.63
CA ASN A 11 48.34 -12.66 -17.58
C ASN A 11 47.35 -13.71 -18.09
N ASP A 12 47.78 -14.97 -18.03
CA ASP A 12 46.96 -16.15 -18.35
C ASP A 12 46.10 -16.48 -17.13
N ASN A 13 44.87 -15.97 -17.10
CA ASN A 13 43.89 -16.36 -16.08
C ASN A 13 42.99 -17.44 -16.68
N GLU A 14 43.51 -18.67 -16.65
CA GLU A 14 42.79 -19.87 -17.02
C GLU A 14 41.57 -20.10 -16.12
N ASN A 15 40.47 -20.34 -16.83
CA ASN A 15 39.13 -20.66 -16.39
C ASN A 15 39.13 -21.93 -15.51
N GLN A 16 39.09 -21.78 -14.18
CA GLN A 16 38.92 -22.91 -13.26
C GLN A 16 37.43 -23.30 -13.11
N PRO A 17 37.11 -24.61 -13.12
CA PRO A 17 35.76 -25.12 -13.14
C PRO A 17 35.08 -25.02 -11.76
N LEU A 18 33.76 -24.80 -11.81
CA LEU A 18 32.82 -24.88 -10.70
C LEU A 18 32.87 -26.26 -10.03
N ALA A 19 33.69 -26.40 -9.00
CA ALA A 19 33.58 -27.48 -8.03
C ALA A 19 32.48 -27.12 -7.02
N GLN A 20 31.33 -27.77 -7.19
CA GLN A 20 30.36 -27.98 -6.13
C GLN A 20 31.00 -28.84 -5.02
N ASP A 21 30.45 -28.71 -3.81
CA ASP A 21 30.74 -29.48 -2.60
C ASP A 21 31.92 -29.03 -1.74
N SER A 22 31.63 -28.10 -0.81
CA SER A 22 31.94 -28.22 0.62
C SER A 22 31.44 -26.98 1.37
N HIS A 23 30.18 -27.02 1.86
CA HIS A 23 29.69 -26.12 2.89
C HIS A 23 30.39 -26.40 4.25
N ASN A 24 31.72 -26.40 4.29
CA ASN A 24 32.48 -26.38 5.53
C ASN A 24 32.41 -24.95 6.09
N SER A 25 31.24 -24.60 6.60
CA SER A 25 30.87 -23.26 7.07
C SER A 25 31.43 -23.02 8.48
N THR A 26 32.74 -23.20 8.64
CA THR A 26 33.50 -22.63 9.77
C THR A 26 33.65 -21.13 9.56
N GLY A 27 32.51 -20.43 9.57
CA GLY A 27 32.51 -18.98 9.65
C GLY A 27 33.11 -18.56 11.00
N PRO A 28 33.98 -17.53 11.03
CA PRO A 28 34.67 -17.13 12.26
C PRO A 28 33.73 -16.54 13.33
N PHE A 29 32.45 -16.33 13.02
CA PHE A 29 31.46 -15.75 13.92
C PHE A 29 30.42 -16.80 14.30
N VAL A 30 30.61 -17.44 15.45
CA VAL A 30 29.66 -18.42 16.01
C VAL A 30 28.81 -17.75 17.09
N CYS A 31 27.50 -17.97 17.05
CA CYS A 31 26.60 -17.50 18.10
C CYS A 31 26.73 -18.39 19.33
N GLY A 32 27.20 -17.83 20.45
CA GLY A 32 27.36 -18.57 21.71
C GLY A 32 26.03 -19.06 22.32
N PHE A 33 24.89 -18.58 21.84
CA PHE A 33 23.57 -18.94 22.37
C PHE A 33 22.92 -20.12 21.63
N CYS A 34 22.98 -20.12 20.30
CA CYS A 34 22.35 -21.15 19.46
C CYS A 34 23.34 -22.00 18.66
N GLY A 35 24.65 -21.73 18.77
CA GLY A 35 25.71 -22.47 18.08
C GLY A 35 25.81 -22.23 16.57
N ARG A 36 24.94 -21.41 15.97
CA ARG A 36 24.96 -21.14 14.52
C ARG A 36 26.20 -20.35 14.10
N ASN A 37 26.78 -20.76 12.98
CA ASN A 37 27.98 -20.18 12.39
C ASN A 37 27.60 -19.19 11.30
N PHE A 38 28.29 -18.05 11.25
CA PHE A 38 28.07 -17.01 10.25
C PHE A 38 29.39 -16.64 9.58
N SER A 39 29.36 -16.55 8.25
CA SER A 39 30.54 -16.18 7.45
C SER A 39 30.93 -14.70 7.60
N ARG A 40 29.96 -13.81 7.89
CA ARG A 40 30.15 -12.36 7.97
C ARG A 40 29.70 -11.79 9.31
N LYS A 41 30.42 -10.77 9.81
CA LYS A 41 30.04 -10.05 11.04
C LYS A 41 28.67 -9.37 10.95
N GLY A 42 28.30 -8.88 9.76
CA GLY A 42 27.01 -8.22 9.54
C GLY A 42 25.82 -9.16 9.69
N THR A 43 25.92 -10.37 9.13
CA THR A 43 24.88 -11.40 9.25
C THR A 43 24.78 -11.93 10.68
N TYR A 44 25.91 -12.11 11.37
CA TYR A 44 25.93 -12.42 12.81
C TYR A 44 25.22 -11.34 13.64
N GLY A 45 25.49 -10.06 13.36
CA GLY A 45 24.84 -8.94 14.03
C GLY A 45 23.31 -8.93 13.84
N ARG A 46 22.82 -9.10 12.60
CA ARG A 46 21.38 -9.17 12.31
C ARG A 46 20.71 -10.37 12.98
N HIS A 47 21.41 -11.50 13.04
CA HIS A 47 20.94 -12.68 13.75
C HIS A 47 20.70 -12.38 15.25
N LEU A 48 21.67 -11.75 15.92
CA LEU A 48 21.50 -11.35 17.32
C LEU A 48 20.34 -10.36 17.51
N ASP A 49 20.19 -9.38 16.62
CA ASP A 49 19.10 -8.40 16.71
C ASP A 49 17.72 -9.08 16.53
N SER A 50 17.60 -10.03 15.60
CA SER A 50 16.34 -10.75 15.32
C SER A 50 15.99 -11.75 16.42
N LYS A 51 16.99 -12.25 17.14
CA LYS A 51 16.82 -13.18 18.26
C LYS A 51 16.85 -12.49 19.63
N LYS A 52 16.90 -11.16 19.68
CA LYS A 52 16.92 -10.41 20.94
C LYS A 52 15.62 -10.69 21.71
N GLY A 53 15.75 -11.27 22.90
CA GLY A 53 14.60 -11.58 23.76
C GLY A 53 14.02 -12.99 23.60
N ASP A 54 14.60 -13.83 22.74
CA ASP A 54 14.31 -15.26 22.70
C ASP A 54 14.85 -15.92 24.00
N ILE A 55 14.26 -17.01 24.48
CA ILE A 55 14.61 -17.66 25.76
C ILE A 55 16.10 -18.03 25.79
N ARG A 56 16.65 -18.42 24.64
CA ARG A 56 18.07 -18.77 24.51
C ARG A 56 18.99 -17.56 24.30
N HIS A 57 18.43 -16.38 24.03
CA HIS A 57 19.13 -15.16 23.63
C HIS A 57 18.72 -13.97 24.52
N PRO A 58 19.21 -13.93 25.78
CA PRO A 58 18.87 -12.89 26.72
C PRO A 58 19.27 -11.51 26.20
N ALA A 59 18.33 -10.56 26.25
CA ALA A 59 18.47 -9.23 25.66
C ALA A 59 19.72 -8.49 26.17
N ASP A 60 20.01 -8.59 27.47
CA ASP A 60 21.12 -7.88 28.11
C ASP A 60 22.49 -8.33 27.56
N ARG A 61 22.69 -9.64 27.36
CA ARG A 61 23.95 -10.16 26.82
C ARG A 61 24.13 -9.84 25.34
N ILE A 62 23.04 -9.82 24.57
CA ILE A 62 23.09 -9.37 23.17
C ILE A 62 23.49 -7.89 23.12
N GLU A 63 22.92 -7.05 23.99
CA GLU A 63 23.20 -5.62 24.03
C GLU A 63 24.65 -5.35 24.44
N GLU A 64 25.22 -6.12 25.37
CA GLU A 64 26.64 -6.08 25.73
C GLU A 64 27.54 -6.44 24.52
N LEU A 65 27.25 -7.54 23.83
CA LEU A 65 27.99 -7.98 22.63
C LEU A 65 27.90 -6.95 21.49
N ARG A 66 26.73 -6.34 21.29
CA ARG A 66 26.50 -5.32 20.26
C ARG A 66 27.11 -3.97 20.66
N GLY A 67 27.11 -3.63 21.94
CA GLY A 67 27.72 -2.41 22.50
C GLY A 67 29.24 -2.39 22.37
N ALA A 68 29.89 -3.55 22.47
CA ALA A 68 31.33 -3.70 22.26
C ALA A 68 31.75 -3.53 20.79
N VAL A 69 30.81 -3.60 19.83
CA VAL A 69 31.09 -3.30 18.42
C VAL A 69 31.26 -1.80 18.26
N VAL A 70 32.48 -1.33 18.50
CA VAL A 70 32.90 0.04 18.22
C VAL A 70 32.54 0.36 16.77
N ARG A 71 31.59 1.28 16.57
CA ARG A 71 31.23 1.77 15.24
C ARG A 71 32.52 2.28 14.59
N ARG A 72 32.77 1.84 13.35
CA ARG A 72 34.02 2.02 12.59
C ARG A 72 34.54 3.46 12.54
N ALA A 73 33.71 4.45 12.87
CA ALA A 73 34.06 5.86 13.02
C ALA A 73 35.22 6.17 14.00
N VAL A 74 35.56 5.28 14.94
CA VAL A 74 36.59 5.57 15.96
C VAL A 74 38.00 5.05 15.59
N ARG A 75 38.13 4.10 14.66
CA ARG A 75 39.42 3.41 14.41
C ARG A 75 40.45 4.21 13.59
N GLY A 76 40.08 5.36 13.02
CA GLY A 76 41.01 6.25 12.30
C GLY A 76 41.65 7.33 13.18
N ALA A 77 41.32 7.38 14.47
CA ALA A 77 41.70 8.48 15.34
C ALA A 77 42.74 7.97 16.35
N GLY A 78 44.01 8.38 16.19
CA GLY A 78 45.11 7.96 17.06
C GLY A 78 44.88 8.30 18.55
N PRO A 79 45.67 7.73 19.48
CA PRO A 79 45.42 7.80 20.93
C PRO A 79 45.31 9.23 21.51
N THR A 80 45.91 10.23 20.86
CA THR A 80 45.80 11.65 21.25
C THR A 80 44.43 12.27 20.95
N THR A 81 43.61 11.63 20.11
CA THR A 81 42.27 12.12 19.72
C THR A 81 41.12 11.54 20.53
N ALA A 82 41.38 10.60 21.45
CA ALA A 82 40.35 9.96 22.27
C ALA A 82 39.57 10.98 23.14
N LYS A 83 40.26 11.98 23.71
CA LYS A 83 39.62 13.08 24.45
C LYS A 83 38.75 13.96 23.54
N ALA A 84 39.21 14.25 22.33
CA ALA A 84 38.43 15.00 21.34
C ALA A 84 37.21 14.21 20.84
N ALA A 85 37.33 12.90 20.67
CA ALA A 85 36.23 12.01 20.29
C ALA A 85 35.18 11.93 21.41
N MET A 86 35.58 11.80 22.68
CA MET A 86 34.65 11.82 23.82
C MET A 86 33.90 13.16 23.92
N GLN A 87 34.57 14.29 23.69
CA GLN A 87 33.90 15.61 23.65
C GLN A 87 32.91 15.72 22.47
N LYS A 88 33.22 15.15 21.30
CA LYS A 88 32.28 15.09 20.17
C LYS A 88 31.05 14.22 20.48
N VAL A 89 31.23 13.09 21.17
CA VAL A 89 30.12 12.22 21.62
C VAL A 89 29.24 12.93 22.65
N ALA A 90 29.84 13.65 23.60
CA ALA A 90 29.08 14.44 24.59
C ALA A 90 28.25 15.56 23.91
N LYS A 91 28.84 16.28 22.95
CA LYS A 91 28.13 17.31 22.16
C LYS A 91 26.99 16.73 21.34
N THR A 92 27.16 15.54 20.74
CA THR A 92 26.07 14.88 19.98
C THR A 92 24.94 14.40 20.89
N LYS A 93 25.24 13.85 22.08
CA LYS A 93 24.20 13.50 23.07
C LYS A 93 23.42 14.71 23.54
N SER A 94 24.09 15.84 23.81
CA SER A 94 23.45 17.11 24.17
C SER A 94 22.52 17.60 23.05
N ASN A 95 23.00 17.62 21.81
CA ASN A 95 22.18 18.00 20.64
C ASN A 95 21.00 17.05 20.40
N GLN A 96 21.14 15.77 20.72
CA GLN A 96 20.04 14.80 20.64
C GLN A 96 18.98 15.07 21.71
N LYS A 97 19.40 15.42 22.93
CA LYS A 97 18.49 15.80 24.03
C LYS A 97 17.69 17.05 23.67
N THR A 98 18.35 18.10 23.16
CA THR A 98 17.66 19.34 22.77
C THR A 98 16.68 19.12 21.62
N LYS A 99 17.05 18.33 20.59
CA LYS A 99 16.13 17.96 19.51
C LYS A 99 14.92 17.16 20.02
N SER A 100 15.12 16.23 20.95
CA SER A 100 14.03 15.47 21.57
C SER A 100 13.08 16.39 22.35
N GLU A 101 13.61 17.33 23.12
CA GLU A 101 12.81 18.32 23.86
C GLU A 101 12.02 19.26 22.94
N ILE A 102 12.64 19.74 21.86
CA ILE A 102 11.96 20.56 20.84
C ILE A 102 10.81 19.77 20.20
N SER A 103 11.04 18.51 19.83
CA SER A 103 10.00 17.64 19.26
C SER A 103 8.87 17.37 20.25
N LYS A 104 9.19 17.10 21.53
CA LYS A 104 8.19 16.95 22.60
C LYS A 104 7.37 18.23 22.77
N LYS A 105 8.01 19.39 22.81
CA LYS A 105 7.34 20.68 22.91
C LYS A 105 6.44 20.96 21.70
N TYR A 106 6.89 20.65 20.49
CA TYR A 106 6.07 20.77 19.28
C TYR A 106 4.85 19.83 19.31
N ASN A 107 5.06 18.55 19.62
CA ASN A 107 4.00 17.54 19.69
C ASN A 107 3.03 17.77 20.85
N SER A 108 3.45 18.49 21.89
CA SER A 108 2.60 18.84 23.03
C SER A 108 1.59 19.96 22.74
N LYS A 109 1.77 20.73 21.65
CA LYS A 109 0.84 21.79 21.26
C LYS A 109 -0.52 21.21 20.88
N ASP A 110 -1.60 21.77 21.40
CA ASP A 110 -2.95 21.21 21.18
C ASP A 110 -3.39 21.25 19.72
N ALA A 111 -3.01 22.28 18.97
CA ALA A 111 -3.24 22.32 17.51
C ALA A 111 -2.57 21.14 16.77
N VAL A 112 -1.39 20.70 17.23
CA VAL A 112 -0.69 19.54 16.64
C VAL A 112 -1.38 18.24 17.06
N LYS A 113 -1.83 18.14 18.32
CA LYS A 113 -2.61 16.98 18.80
C LYS A 113 -3.92 16.84 18.04
N GLU A 114 -4.68 17.91 17.88
CA GLU A 114 -5.96 17.89 17.16
C GLU A 114 -5.75 17.58 15.67
N LYS A 115 -4.72 18.14 15.02
CA LYS A 115 -4.37 17.75 13.64
C LYS A 115 -3.96 16.27 13.54
N ASN A 116 -3.22 15.74 14.51
CA ASN A 116 -2.86 14.32 14.54
C ASN A 116 -4.08 13.42 14.78
N LYS A 117 -5.00 13.84 15.65
CA LYS A 117 -6.26 13.15 15.94
C LYS A 117 -7.17 13.13 14.71
N ALA A 118 -7.29 14.23 13.98
CA ALA A 118 -8.01 14.30 12.71
C ALA A 118 -7.41 13.34 11.67
N ARG A 119 -6.08 13.34 11.50
CA ARG A 119 -5.40 12.39 10.59
C ARG A 119 -5.60 10.93 10.96
N ARG A 120 -5.67 10.60 12.26
CA ARG A 120 -6.00 9.24 12.73
C ARG A 120 -7.44 8.89 12.38
N LYS A 121 -8.41 9.75 12.71
CA LYS A 121 -9.82 9.55 12.35
C LYS A 121 -10.01 9.35 10.85
N GLU A 122 -9.35 10.14 10.01
CA GLU A 122 -9.41 10.01 8.56
C GLU A 122 -8.85 8.66 8.08
N ARG A 123 -7.71 8.22 8.64
CA ARG A 123 -7.15 6.90 8.36
C ARG A 123 -8.09 5.78 8.78
N ASP A 124 -8.67 5.88 9.97
CA ASP A 124 -9.58 4.86 10.50
C ASP A 124 -10.87 4.78 9.68
N LEU A 125 -11.41 5.93 9.26
CA LEU A 125 -12.52 6.00 8.31
C LEU A 125 -12.18 5.34 6.98
N ARG A 126 -10.97 5.58 6.46
CA ARG A 126 -10.50 4.94 5.21
C ARG A 126 -10.39 3.43 5.34
N ILE A 127 -9.81 2.94 6.44
CA ILE A 127 -9.69 1.50 6.72
C ILE A 127 -11.09 0.87 6.86
N LYS A 128 -12.01 1.53 7.57
CA LYS A 128 -13.39 1.06 7.72
C LYS A 128 -14.11 0.96 6.37
N ALA A 129 -13.97 1.97 5.52
CA ALA A 129 -14.54 1.95 4.17
C ALA A 129 -13.97 0.82 3.31
N GLN A 130 -12.65 0.57 3.40
CA GLN A 130 -12.00 -0.56 2.72
C GLN A 130 -12.53 -1.91 3.20
N LEU A 131 -12.70 -2.08 4.52
CA LEU A 131 -13.25 -3.31 5.09
C LEU A 131 -14.69 -3.53 4.62
N GLN A 132 -15.54 -2.50 4.68
CA GLN A 132 -16.93 -2.59 4.19
C GLN A 132 -17.00 -2.92 2.70
N ALA A 133 -16.13 -2.32 1.87
CA ALA A 133 -16.04 -2.64 0.45
C ALA A 133 -15.62 -4.09 0.23
N SER A 134 -14.67 -4.60 1.03
CA SER A 134 -14.21 -5.98 0.96
C SER A 134 -15.29 -6.98 1.38
N GLU A 135 -16.03 -6.68 2.46
CA GLU A 135 -17.16 -7.50 2.93
C GLU A 135 -18.26 -7.56 1.88
N TRP A 136 -18.59 -6.41 1.30
CA TRP A 136 -19.57 -6.33 0.20
C TRP A 136 -19.12 -7.17 -0.99
N TYR A 137 -17.86 -7.03 -1.41
CA TYR A 137 -17.31 -7.79 -2.54
C TYR A 137 -17.36 -9.29 -2.29
N VAL A 138 -16.88 -9.76 -1.13
CA VAL A 138 -16.95 -11.18 -0.75
C VAL A 138 -18.39 -11.67 -0.73
N GLY A 139 -19.32 -10.90 -0.15
CA GLY A 139 -20.74 -11.24 -0.11
C GLY A 139 -21.39 -11.38 -1.50
N THR A 140 -20.93 -10.62 -2.50
CA THR A 140 -21.39 -10.77 -3.89
C THR A 140 -20.81 -11.99 -4.61
N LEU A 141 -19.58 -12.40 -4.25
CA LEU A 141 -18.94 -13.56 -4.85
C LEU A 141 -19.37 -14.89 -4.25
N THR A 142 -19.77 -14.92 -2.98
CA THR A 142 -20.35 -16.12 -2.37
C THR A 142 -21.79 -16.28 -2.85
N PRO A 143 -22.10 -17.27 -3.72
CA PRO A 143 -23.48 -17.56 -4.06
C PRO A 143 -24.21 -17.91 -2.76
N GLN A 144 -25.16 -17.08 -2.39
CA GLN A 144 -26.04 -17.38 -1.28
C GLN A 144 -26.66 -18.74 -1.56
N PRO A 145 -26.59 -19.72 -0.63
CA PRO A 145 -27.29 -20.98 -0.82
C PRO A 145 -28.74 -20.62 -1.17
N PRO A 146 -29.35 -21.28 -2.16
CA PRO A 146 -30.70 -20.96 -2.59
C PRO A 146 -31.52 -20.87 -1.33
N ARG A 147 -32.05 -19.67 -1.04
CA ARG A 147 -32.97 -19.46 0.06
C ARG A 147 -34.14 -20.36 -0.26
N GLY A 148 -34.07 -21.60 0.21
CA GLY A 148 -35.12 -22.57 0.04
C GLY A 148 -36.34 -21.84 0.49
N HIS A 149 -37.30 -21.68 -0.42
CA HIS A 149 -38.61 -21.15 -0.10
C HIS A 149 -39.06 -21.93 1.13
N GLN A 150 -38.84 -21.37 2.31
CA GLN A 150 -39.54 -21.75 3.50
C GLN A 150 -40.95 -21.29 3.16
N LYS A 151 -41.68 -22.18 2.47
CA LYS A 151 -43.13 -22.15 2.41
C LYS A 151 -43.51 -21.81 3.83
N ALA A 152 -44.21 -20.69 3.99
CA ALA A 152 -44.81 -20.28 5.24
C ALA A 152 -45.60 -21.47 5.77
N ARG A 153 -44.95 -22.34 6.55
CA ARG A 153 -45.64 -23.25 7.45
C ARG A 153 -46.17 -22.29 8.49
N GLY A 154 -47.44 -21.93 8.32
CA GLY A 154 -48.21 -21.23 9.33
C GLY A 154 -48.00 -21.97 10.64
N TYR A 155 -47.15 -21.41 11.48
CA TYR A 155 -47.01 -21.85 12.86
C TYR A 155 -48.27 -21.32 13.54
N THR A 156 -49.34 -22.11 13.48
CA THR A 156 -50.47 -21.95 14.39
C THR A 156 -49.86 -22.05 15.79
N LYS A 157 -49.87 -20.93 16.53
CA LYS A 157 -49.57 -20.93 17.96
C LYS A 157 -50.49 -21.93 18.62
N ASP A 158 -49.95 -23.07 19.02
CA ASP A 158 -50.61 -23.96 19.95
C ASP A 158 -50.32 -23.41 21.36
N PRO A 159 -51.33 -22.92 22.11
CA PRO A 159 -51.13 -22.22 23.38
C PRO A 159 -50.90 -23.15 24.59
N SER A 160 -50.42 -24.38 24.39
CA SER A 160 -50.45 -25.43 25.42
C SER A 160 -49.11 -26.12 25.72
N SER A 161 -47.96 -25.54 25.37
CA SER A 161 -46.65 -26.11 25.72
C SER A 161 -45.90 -25.27 26.77
N PRO A 162 -45.82 -25.73 28.04
CA PRO A 162 -45.03 -25.09 29.08
C PRO A 162 -43.66 -25.75 29.15
N ASP A 163 -42.74 -25.40 28.24
CA ASP A 163 -41.31 -25.63 28.47
C ASP A 163 -40.49 -24.75 27.52
N ARG A 164 -40.12 -23.57 28.00
CA ARG A 164 -39.13 -22.72 27.34
C ARG A 164 -38.08 -22.31 28.36
N VAL A 165 -37.14 -23.23 28.59
CA VAL A 165 -35.91 -22.95 29.32
C VAL A 165 -35.10 -21.94 28.51
N ASN A 166 -34.74 -20.84 29.19
CA ASN A 166 -33.87 -19.78 28.73
C ASN A 166 -32.55 -20.31 28.14
N SER A 167 -32.36 -20.18 26.83
CA SER A 167 -31.02 -20.18 26.22
C SER A 167 -30.72 -18.79 25.66
N ARG A 168 -30.61 -17.82 26.58
CA ARG A 168 -29.99 -16.52 26.31
C ARG A 168 -28.48 -16.71 26.45
N ILE A 169 -27.86 -17.30 25.43
CA ILE A 169 -26.41 -17.43 25.39
C ILE A 169 -25.85 -16.09 24.89
N PHE A 170 -25.04 -15.51 25.77
CA PHE A 170 -24.22 -14.33 25.61
C PHE A 170 -23.43 -14.33 24.30
N LEU A 171 -23.56 -13.26 23.52
CA LEU A 171 -22.53 -12.84 22.57
C LEU A 171 -22.18 -11.37 22.88
N GLU A 172 -21.48 -11.18 24.00
CA GLU A 172 -20.72 -9.97 24.30
C GLU A 172 -19.29 -10.37 24.64
N ASN A 173 -18.34 -9.55 24.16
CA ASN A 173 -16.92 -9.48 24.48
C ASN A 173 -15.93 -10.33 23.66
N ALA A 174 -15.39 -9.70 22.60
CA ALA A 174 -13.98 -9.84 22.25
C ALA A 174 -13.49 -8.66 21.38
N THR A 175 -13.33 -7.46 21.94
CA THR A 175 -12.46 -6.43 21.36
C THR A 175 -11.65 -5.75 22.46
N ASN A 176 -10.56 -6.41 22.89
CA ASN A 176 -9.43 -5.77 23.56
C ASN A 176 -8.20 -6.69 23.53
N SER A 177 -7.30 -6.46 22.56
CA SER A 177 -5.84 -6.70 22.66
C SER A 177 -5.23 -6.08 21.39
N ALA A 178 -4.67 -4.87 21.46
CA ALA A 178 -3.30 -4.53 21.84
C ALA A 178 -2.24 -4.93 20.79
N GLN A 179 -1.35 -3.95 20.53
CA GLN A 179 -0.05 -4.02 19.84
C GLN A 179 -0.09 -4.11 18.30
N ALA A 180 0.84 -3.53 17.53
CA ALA A 180 2.01 -2.69 17.77
C ALA A 180 2.34 -1.97 16.45
N GLY A 181 3.13 -0.90 16.53
CA GLY A 181 3.41 -0.01 15.40
C GLY A 181 4.22 -0.65 14.26
N CYS A 182 3.82 -0.32 13.03
CA CYS A 182 4.68 -0.31 11.86
C CYS A 182 5.04 1.15 11.54
N GLU A 183 6.29 1.52 11.78
CA GLU A 183 6.94 2.67 11.15
C GLU A 183 7.63 2.16 9.88
N ASP A 184 7.00 2.35 8.71
CA ASP A 184 7.71 2.22 7.43
C ASP A 184 8.06 3.62 6.91
N LYS A 185 9.35 3.93 6.99
CA LYS A 185 10.00 5.01 6.26
C LYS A 185 10.59 4.43 4.99
N CYS A 186 10.01 4.78 3.85
CA CYS A 186 10.66 4.65 2.55
C CYS A 186 11.20 6.04 2.17
N ASP A 187 12.43 6.34 2.60
CA ASP A 187 13.28 7.36 1.97
C ASP A 187 14.22 6.63 1.02
N GLU A 188 13.75 6.29 -0.17
CA GLU A 188 14.60 5.80 -1.26
C GLU A 188 14.79 6.94 -2.26
N LYS A 189 15.95 7.57 -2.14
CA LYS A 189 16.49 8.56 -3.08
C LYS A 189 16.82 7.83 -4.38
N CYS A 190 16.08 8.10 -5.44
CA CYS A 190 16.51 7.79 -6.80
C CYS A 190 17.65 8.75 -7.16
N GLU A 191 18.87 8.22 -7.25
CA GLU A 191 19.97 8.92 -7.92
C GLU A 191 19.77 8.76 -9.43
N GLU A 192 19.58 9.89 -10.08
CA GLU A 192 19.42 10.05 -11.53
C GLU A 192 20.82 10.00 -12.19
N PRO A 193 21.05 9.15 -13.21
CA PRO A 193 22.35 9.13 -13.88
C PRO A 193 22.47 10.30 -14.88
N ASP A 194 23.59 11.02 -14.77
CA ASP A 194 23.98 12.11 -15.66
C ASP A 194 23.97 11.66 -17.13
N LYS A 195 23.21 12.40 -17.96
CA LYS A 195 23.23 12.26 -19.42
C LYS A 195 24.34 13.14 -20.02
N PRO A 196 25.05 12.64 -21.04
CA PRO A 196 26.06 13.42 -21.74
C PRO A 196 25.41 14.46 -22.67
N ASP A 197 25.98 15.67 -22.65
CA ASP A 197 25.65 16.77 -23.53
C ASP A 197 25.98 16.40 -24.99
N GLY A 198 24.95 16.30 -25.81
CA GLY A 198 25.06 15.94 -27.23
C GLY A 198 24.12 16.78 -28.10
N GLU A 199 24.72 17.78 -28.74
CA GLU A 199 24.43 18.33 -30.07
C GLU A 199 22.97 18.63 -30.48
N ARG A 200 22.71 19.94 -30.49
CA ARG A 200 21.49 20.60 -30.93
C ARG A 200 21.41 20.61 -32.47
N HIS A 201 20.86 19.56 -33.07
CA HIS A 201 20.37 19.61 -34.44
C HIS A 201 18.91 20.06 -34.49
N GLY A 202 18.67 21.19 -35.17
CA GLY A 202 17.34 21.74 -35.42
C GLY A 202 16.49 20.83 -36.29
N SER A 203 15.68 20.00 -35.64
CA SER A 203 14.56 19.28 -36.26
C SER A 203 13.31 20.13 -36.11
N SER A 204 12.75 20.58 -37.23
CA SER A 204 11.39 21.13 -37.32
C SER A 204 10.37 20.04 -36.94
N PHE A 205 10.05 19.96 -35.65
CA PHE A 205 9.01 19.06 -35.13
C PHE A 205 7.61 19.56 -35.54
N PRO A 206 6.71 18.70 -36.05
CA PRO A 206 5.32 19.06 -36.26
C PRO A 206 4.64 19.30 -34.91
N GLN A 207 4.33 20.56 -34.59
CA GLN A 207 3.76 20.97 -33.29
C GLN A 207 2.28 20.59 -33.09
N ASP A 208 1.55 20.13 -34.12
CA ASP A 208 0.09 19.93 -34.01
C ASP A 208 -0.37 18.60 -33.38
N LYS A 209 0.56 17.69 -33.03
CA LYS A 209 0.18 16.37 -32.49
C LYS A 209 0.02 16.33 -30.97
N SER A 210 0.55 17.30 -30.22
CA SER A 210 0.49 17.27 -28.75
C SER A 210 -0.89 17.59 -28.20
N ASP A 211 -1.60 18.51 -28.86
CA ASP A 211 -2.75 19.15 -28.25
C ASP A 211 -3.98 18.24 -28.31
N ASN A 212 -4.21 17.61 -29.47
CA ASN A 212 -5.25 16.60 -29.67
C ASN A 212 -5.13 15.40 -28.73
N GLU A 213 -3.89 14.98 -28.41
CA GLU A 213 -3.66 13.88 -27.49
C GLU A 213 -3.93 14.29 -26.02
N SER A 214 -3.63 15.55 -25.69
CA SER A 214 -3.88 16.08 -24.35
C SER A 214 -5.38 16.16 -24.05
N GLU A 215 -6.20 16.59 -25.00
CA GLU A 215 -7.64 16.69 -24.80
C GLU A 215 -8.34 15.35 -24.88
N GLY A 216 -7.87 14.43 -25.73
CA GLY A 216 -8.35 13.05 -25.72
C GLY A 216 -8.11 12.36 -24.36
N LYS A 217 -7.01 12.67 -23.67
CA LYS A 217 -6.76 12.21 -22.29
C LYS A 217 -7.76 12.82 -21.30
N LYS A 218 -8.14 14.09 -21.48
CA LYS A 218 -9.15 14.74 -20.64
C LYS A 218 -10.53 14.11 -20.84
N TYR A 219 -10.94 13.84 -22.08
CA TYR A 219 -12.17 13.11 -22.39
C TYR A 219 -12.20 11.73 -21.73
N ALA A 220 -11.17 10.91 -21.96
CA ALA A 220 -11.09 9.57 -21.39
C ALA A 220 -11.13 9.61 -19.86
N TYR A 221 -10.44 10.57 -19.23
CA TYR A 221 -10.47 10.72 -17.77
C TYR A 221 -11.85 11.16 -17.25
N MET A 222 -12.53 12.06 -17.97
CA MET A 222 -13.89 12.50 -17.64
C MET A 222 -14.85 11.31 -17.65
N VAL A 223 -14.91 10.55 -18.75
CA VAL A 223 -15.78 9.37 -18.85
C VAL A 223 -15.47 8.36 -17.75
N ALA A 224 -14.19 8.07 -17.50
CA ALA A 224 -13.78 7.13 -16.44
C ALA A 224 -14.10 7.62 -15.01
N SER A 225 -14.24 8.93 -14.79
CA SER A 225 -14.53 9.49 -13.45
C SER A 225 -16.03 9.60 -13.16
N TYR A 226 -16.85 9.83 -14.19
CA TYR A 226 -18.28 10.10 -14.03
C TYR A 226 -19.19 8.93 -14.43
N VAL A 227 -18.71 7.99 -15.24
CA VAL A 227 -19.45 6.76 -15.58
C VAL A 227 -19.05 5.64 -14.61
N PRO A 228 -20.00 4.94 -13.97
CA PRO A 228 -19.68 3.85 -13.05
C PRO A 228 -18.98 2.70 -13.78
N PRO A 229 -18.04 1.97 -13.13
CA PRO A 229 -17.28 0.88 -13.77
C PRO A 229 -18.14 -0.22 -14.39
N SER A 230 -19.35 -0.45 -13.88
CA SER A 230 -20.31 -1.42 -14.43
C SER A 230 -20.87 -1.02 -15.80
N GLN A 231 -20.70 0.24 -16.20
CA GLN A 231 -21.18 0.81 -17.47
C GLN A 231 -20.01 1.22 -18.38
N TRP A 232 -18.79 0.81 -18.06
CA TRP A 232 -17.66 1.04 -18.95
C TRP A 232 -17.76 0.15 -20.19
N PRO A 233 -17.20 0.59 -21.33
CA PRO A 233 -17.07 -0.24 -22.52
C PRO A 233 -16.39 -1.57 -22.20
N SER A 234 -16.74 -2.61 -22.97
CA SER A 234 -16.18 -3.95 -22.77
C SER A 234 -14.65 -3.95 -22.96
N LEU A 235 -13.97 -4.99 -22.48
CA LEU A 235 -12.51 -5.09 -22.62
C LEU A 235 -12.11 -5.07 -24.11
N GLY A 236 -11.39 -4.01 -24.53
CA GLY A 236 -10.97 -3.80 -25.92
C GLY A 236 -11.79 -2.75 -26.68
N GLU A 237 -12.91 -2.31 -26.12
CA GLU A 237 -13.72 -1.20 -26.64
C GLU A 237 -13.27 0.14 -26.05
N VAL A 238 -13.63 1.23 -26.73
CA VAL A 238 -13.32 2.60 -26.34
C VAL A 238 -14.62 3.39 -26.19
N PRO A 239 -14.68 4.37 -25.27
CA PRO A 239 -15.89 5.17 -25.07
C PRO A 239 -16.26 5.95 -26.35
N GLY A 240 -17.56 5.93 -26.65
CA GLY A 240 -18.20 6.64 -27.76
C GLY A 240 -19.35 7.55 -27.29
N ASP A 241 -20.31 7.79 -28.18
CA ASP A 241 -21.38 8.77 -27.96
C ASP A 241 -22.32 8.39 -26.80
N SER A 242 -22.52 7.09 -26.57
CA SER A 242 -23.33 6.57 -25.45
C SER A 242 -22.70 6.91 -24.11
N GLU A 243 -21.40 6.65 -23.95
CA GLU A 243 -20.69 6.91 -22.70
C GLU A 243 -20.52 8.41 -22.45
N PHE A 244 -20.35 9.19 -23.51
CA PHE A 244 -20.37 10.65 -23.41
C PHE A 244 -21.72 11.16 -22.89
N SER A 245 -22.83 10.68 -23.46
CA SER A 245 -24.18 11.08 -23.02
C SER A 245 -24.43 10.72 -21.55
N MET A 246 -23.95 9.55 -21.11
CA MET A 246 -24.02 9.14 -19.69
C MET A 246 -23.19 10.06 -18.79
N ALA A 247 -21.96 10.40 -19.20
CA ALA A 247 -21.09 11.29 -18.44
C ALA A 247 -21.70 12.69 -18.28
N ILE A 248 -22.24 13.27 -19.36
CA ILE A 248 -22.93 14.57 -19.32
C ILE A 248 -24.17 14.51 -18.42
N GLY A 249 -24.96 13.44 -18.52
CA GLY A 249 -26.13 13.22 -17.67
C GLY A 249 -25.76 13.15 -16.18
N ALA A 250 -24.69 12.44 -15.84
CA ALA A 250 -24.19 12.33 -14.47
C ALA A 250 -23.72 13.69 -13.92
N ILE A 251 -23.00 14.48 -14.71
CA ILE A 251 -22.53 15.81 -14.32
C ILE A 251 -23.72 16.77 -14.13
N GLY A 252 -24.71 16.73 -15.03
CA GLY A 252 -25.94 17.51 -14.91
C GLY A 252 -26.74 17.17 -13.64
N ALA A 253 -26.85 15.88 -13.31
CA ALA A 253 -27.52 15.43 -12.09
C ALA A 253 -26.79 15.90 -10.82
N LEU A 254 -25.46 15.86 -10.79
CA LEU A 254 -24.65 16.37 -9.68
C LEU A 254 -24.84 17.89 -9.50
N GLY A 255 -24.89 18.63 -10.61
CA GLY A 255 -25.16 20.07 -10.60
C GLY A 255 -26.55 20.40 -10.04
N ALA A 256 -27.58 19.63 -10.43
CA ALA A 256 -28.95 19.82 -9.94
C ALA A 256 -29.10 19.56 -8.44
N LEU A 257 -28.30 18.64 -7.88
CA LEU A 257 -28.30 18.33 -6.45
C LEU A 257 -27.48 19.33 -5.62
N GLY A 258 -26.85 20.33 -6.23
CA GLY A 258 -25.96 21.27 -5.54
C GLY A 258 -24.73 20.60 -4.93
N ILE A 259 -24.39 19.38 -5.37
CA ILE A 259 -23.26 18.61 -4.85
C ILE A 259 -22.00 19.07 -5.59
N SER A 260 -21.46 20.21 -5.17
CA SER A 260 -20.15 20.69 -5.61
C SER A 260 -19.05 19.93 -4.87
N GLY A 261 -18.61 18.81 -5.47
CA GLY A 261 -17.57 17.97 -4.89
C GLY A 261 -16.18 18.57 -5.03
N THR A 262 -15.62 19.08 -3.92
CA THR A 262 -14.37 18.51 -3.37
C THR A 262 -14.49 18.37 -1.86
N SER A 263 -15.14 17.30 -1.43
CA SER A 263 -14.86 16.49 -0.23
C SER A 263 -16.15 15.97 0.40
N ALA A 264 -16.32 14.66 0.30
CA ALA A 264 -17.05 13.79 1.23
C ALA A 264 -18.51 14.15 1.60
N ILE A 265 -19.39 13.31 1.08
CA ILE A 265 -20.79 13.12 1.44
C ILE A 265 -20.95 12.94 2.96
N SER A 266 -21.61 13.88 3.63
CA SER A 266 -22.48 13.65 4.80
C SER A 266 -23.29 14.91 5.13
N GLU A 267 -24.59 14.69 5.38
CA GLU A 267 -25.65 15.64 5.81
C GLU A 267 -26.47 16.32 4.70
N ILE A 268 -27.58 15.66 4.31
CA ILE A 268 -28.76 16.29 3.72
C ILE A 268 -29.97 15.99 4.62
N SER A 269 -30.51 17.06 5.21
CA SER A 269 -31.80 17.22 5.88
C SER A 269 -31.77 18.68 6.37
N GLU A 270 -32.57 19.66 5.98
CA GLU A 270 -33.88 19.82 5.31
C GLU A 270 -33.83 21.17 4.58
N ILE A 271 -34.36 21.33 3.36
CA ILE A 271 -34.96 22.61 2.91
C ILE A 271 -36.07 22.30 1.90
N SER A 272 -37.29 22.74 2.19
CA SER A 272 -38.31 23.05 1.18
C SER A 272 -38.51 24.56 1.10
N GLY A 273 -38.50 25.07 -0.13
CA GLY A 273 -39.22 26.28 -0.52
C GLY A 273 -38.39 27.56 -0.63
N THR A 274 -38.01 27.95 -1.84
CA THR A 274 -38.43 29.20 -2.52
C THR A 274 -37.64 29.37 -3.83
N LEU A 275 -38.36 29.42 -4.97
CA LEU A 275 -37.79 29.74 -6.28
C LEU A 275 -37.46 31.24 -6.36
N GLY A 276 -36.19 31.56 -6.27
CA GLY A 276 -35.62 32.83 -6.74
C GLY A 276 -34.66 32.56 -7.88
N GLN A 277 -34.69 33.39 -8.93
CA GLN A 277 -33.73 33.35 -10.03
C GLN A 277 -32.31 33.57 -9.47
N ALA A 278 -31.60 32.46 -9.23
CA ALA A 278 -30.21 32.48 -8.80
C ALA A 278 -29.32 32.65 -10.03
N ASN A 279 -28.52 33.72 -10.01
CA ASN A 279 -27.39 33.90 -10.89
C ASN A 279 -26.36 32.80 -10.56
N THR A 280 -26.45 31.65 -11.22
CA THR A 280 -25.58 30.49 -11.03
C THR A 280 -24.17 30.85 -11.46
N GLN A 281 -23.34 31.24 -10.50
CA GLN A 281 -21.89 31.25 -10.68
C GLN A 281 -21.45 29.80 -10.96
N PRO A 282 -20.64 29.56 -12.01
CA PRO A 282 -20.19 28.21 -12.35
C PRO A 282 -19.40 27.61 -11.19
N SER A 283 -19.74 26.38 -10.81
CA SER A 283 -19.11 25.63 -9.72
C SER A 283 -17.59 25.51 -9.97
N PRO A 284 -16.73 25.86 -9.01
CA PRO A 284 -15.29 25.78 -9.18
C PRO A 284 -14.85 24.31 -9.24
N GLY A 285 -14.64 23.79 -10.45
CA GLY A 285 -14.00 22.49 -10.67
C GLY A 285 -14.61 21.59 -11.75
N ALA A 286 -15.85 21.84 -12.16
CA ALA A 286 -16.41 21.18 -13.33
C ALA A 286 -16.02 21.96 -14.60
N PRO A 287 -15.52 21.30 -15.66
CA PRO A 287 -15.26 21.99 -16.91
C PRO A 287 -16.59 22.52 -17.48
N PRO A 288 -16.59 23.66 -18.18
CA PRO A 288 -17.77 24.13 -18.89
C PRO A 288 -18.19 23.07 -19.93
N LEU A 289 -19.50 22.97 -20.17
CA LEU A 289 -20.06 21.98 -21.09
C LEU A 289 -19.46 22.08 -22.51
N GLU A 290 -19.16 23.31 -22.95
CA GLU A 290 -18.49 23.60 -24.22
C GLU A 290 -17.11 22.92 -24.32
N GLU A 291 -16.30 22.97 -23.25
CA GLU A 291 -14.98 22.32 -23.21
C GLU A 291 -15.12 20.78 -23.26
N MET A 292 -16.18 20.20 -22.69
CA MET A 292 -16.43 18.76 -22.79
C MET A 292 -16.75 18.31 -24.22
N PHE A 293 -17.50 19.11 -24.97
CA PHE A 293 -17.77 18.85 -26.39
C PHE A 293 -16.50 18.96 -27.23
N GLU A 294 -15.62 19.90 -26.93
CA GLU A 294 -14.31 20.01 -27.58
C GLU A 294 -13.46 18.75 -27.32
N TRP A 295 -13.38 18.29 -26.07
CA TRP A 295 -12.65 17.07 -25.75
C TRP A 295 -13.22 15.84 -26.47
N HIS A 296 -14.55 15.74 -26.59
CA HIS A 296 -15.20 14.67 -27.35
C HIS A 296 -14.89 14.74 -28.85
N ALA A 297 -14.94 15.94 -29.44
CA ALA A 297 -14.60 16.15 -30.84
C ALA A 297 -13.13 15.80 -31.13
N GLN A 298 -12.22 16.11 -30.20
CA GLN A 298 -10.80 15.73 -30.33
C GLN A 298 -10.58 14.24 -30.11
N TRP A 299 -11.30 13.62 -29.16
CA TRP A 299 -11.32 12.18 -28.99
C TRP A 299 -11.73 11.47 -30.29
N ALA A 300 -12.80 11.92 -30.95
CA ALA A 300 -13.29 11.32 -32.20
C ALA A 300 -12.21 11.26 -33.29
N LYS A 301 -11.32 12.27 -33.36
CA LYS A 301 -10.21 12.37 -34.33
C LYS A 301 -9.03 11.43 -34.05
N LEU A 302 -8.94 10.83 -32.85
CA LEU A 302 -7.84 9.92 -32.52
C LEU A 302 -7.96 8.56 -33.23
N GLN A 303 -6.81 8.00 -33.58
CA GLN A 303 -6.70 6.64 -34.12
C GLN A 303 -7.17 5.60 -33.09
N PRO A 304 -7.86 4.50 -33.50
CA PRO A 304 -8.41 3.50 -32.58
C PRO A 304 -7.41 2.92 -31.59
N GLU A 305 -6.19 2.59 -32.05
CA GLU A 305 -5.13 2.05 -31.19
C GLU A 305 -4.72 3.04 -30.09
N ARG A 306 -4.66 4.33 -30.43
CA ARG A 306 -4.36 5.40 -29.47
C ARG A 306 -5.51 5.63 -28.50
N LYS A 307 -6.76 5.55 -28.96
CA LYS A 307 -7.94 5.64 -28.10
C LYS A 307 -7.89 4.55 -27.03
N LEU A 308 -7.59 3.31 -27.40
CA LEU A 308 -7.51 2.21 -26.45
C LEU A 308 -6.42 2.43 -25.39
N ALA A 309 -5.23 2.84 -25.80
CA ALA A 309 -4.12 3.11 -24.88
C ALA A 309 -4.43 4.27 -23.91
N VAL A 310 -5.02 5.37 -24.42
CA VAL A 310 -5.42 6.52 -23.60
C VAL A 310 -6.56 6.16 -22.66
N TRP A 311 -7.54 5.38 -23.12
CA TRP A 311 -8.65 4.89 -22.31
C TRP A 311 -8.17 4.01 -21.16
N GLN A 312 -7.31 3.01 -21.44
CA GLN A 312 -6.74 2.15 -20.40
C GLN A 312 -5.97 2.96 -19.35
N ALA A 313 -5.16 3.93 -19.78
CA ALA A 313 -4.43 4.79 -18.86
C ALA A 313 -5.36 5.68 -18.00
N ALA A 314 -6.48 6.13 -18.57
CA ALA A 314 -7.49 6.91 -17.88
C ALA A 314 -8.28 6.05 -16.86
N CYS A 315 -8.72 4.86 -17.25
CA CYS A 315 -9.33 3.87 -16.35
C CYS A 315 -8.42 3.55 -15.17
N ASP A 316 -7.14 3.27 -15.42
CA ASP A 316 -6.15 3.01 -14.38
C ASP A 316 -6.03 4.18 -13.40
N ARG A 317 -6.04 5.42 -13.91
CA ARG A 317 -5.94 6.63 -13.09
C ARG A 317 -7.21 6.87 -12.28
N ALA A 318 -8.38 6.74 -12.90
CA ALA A 318 -9.67 6.88 -12.24
C ALA A 318 -9.87 5.80 -11.17
N LEU A 319 -9.52 4.54 -11.45
CA LEU A 319 -9.54 3.46 -10.48
C LEU A 319 -8.60 3.75 -9.31
N ARG A 320 -7.38 4.24 -9.55
CA ARG A 320 -6.49 4.66 -8.45
C ARG A 320 -7.09 5.78 -7.62
N ALA A 321 -7.80 6.73 -8.23
CA ALA A 321 -8.49 7.79 -7.50
C ALA A 321 -9.64 7.22 -6.63
N HIS A 322 -10.48 6.36 -7.20
CA HIS A 322 -11.59 5.70 -6.50
C HIS A 322 -11.12 4.74 -5.41
N LEU A 323 -10.01 4.04 -5.62
CA LEU A 323 -9.43 3.05 -4.71
C LEU A 323 -8.38 3.67 -3.76
N HIS A 324 -8.33 4.99 -3.65
CA HIS A 324 -7.42 5.73 -2.75
C HIS A 324 -5.94 5.35 -2.89
N GLY A 325 -5.48 5.12 -4.12
CA GLY A 325 -4.09 4.81 -4.45
C GLY A 325 -3.76 3.32 -4.47
N ALA A 326 -4.71 2.42 -4.19
CA ALA A 326 -4.52 1.01 -4.49
C ALA A 326 -4.50 0.82 -6.02
N SER A 327 -3.42 0.25 -6.54
CA SER A 327 -3.32 -0.05 -7.97
C SER A 327 -4.11 -1.33 -8.28
N LEU A 328 -4.66 -1.45 -9.49
CA LEU A 328 -5.26 -2.71 -9.95
C LEU A 328 -4.28 -3.89 -9.83
N ARG A 329 -2.97 -3.64 -10.01
CA ARG A 329 -1.92 -4.63 -9.74
C ARG A 329 -1.88 -5.06 -8.28
N HIS A 330 -2.01 -4.13 -7.33
CA HIS A 330 -2.10 -4.46 -5.91
C HIS A 330 -3.34 -5.29 -5.58
N ILE A 331 -4.48 -5.00 -6.22
CA ILE A 331 -5.71 -5.77 -6.04
C ILE A 331 -5.59 -7.17 -6.66
N SER A 332 -5.05 -7.27 -7.87
CA SER A 332 -4.80 -8.55 -8.54
C SER A 332 -3.80 -9.41 -7.76
N GLU A 333 -2.73 -8.80 -7.23
CA GLU A 333 -1.73 -9.50 -6.42
C GLU A 333 -2.33 -9.93 -5.07
N ALA A 334 -3.16 -9.09 -4.45
CA ALA A 334 -3.91 -9.47 -3.25
C ALA A 334 -4.85 -10.66 -3.53
N GLY A 335 -5.56 -10.66 -4.66
CA GLY A 335 -6.39 -11.79 -5.08
C GLY A 335 -5.58 -13.08 -5.25
N ARG A 336 -4.40 -13.00 -5.89
CA ARG A 336 -3.47 -14.12 -6.05
C ARG A 336 -2.98 -14.67 -4.70
N ILE A 337 -2.62 -13.78 -3.77
CA ILE A 337 -2.18 -14.14 -2.42
C ILE A 337 -3.31 -14.84 -1.66
N VAL A 338 -4.55 -14.35 -1.75
CA VAL A 338 -5.71 -14.97 -1.09
C VAL A 338 -6.00 -16.35 -1.67
N GLN A 339 -5.94 -16.51 -2.99
CA GLN A 339 -6.10 -17.82 -3.65
C GLN A 339 -5.02 -18.81 -3.20
N GLU A 340 -3.76 -18.37 -3.18
CA GLU A 340 -2.63 -19.21 -2.75
C GLU A 340 -2.74 -19.61 -1.28
N LYS A 341 -3.16 -18.69 -0.40
CA LYS A 341 -3.40 -18.99 1.02
C LYS A 341 -4.58 -19.93 1.22
N SER A 342 -5.64 -19.78 0.44
CA SER A 342 -6.78 -20.70 0.45
C SER A 342 -6.38 -22.10 0.01
N ARG A 343 -5.51 -22.21 -1.01
CA ARG A 343 -4.92 -23.48 -1.46
C ARG A 343 -4.07 -24.13 -0.37
N GLN A 344 -3.21 -23.36 0.29
CA GLN A 344 -2.39 -23.84 1.42
C GLN A 344 -3.25 -24.39 2.55
N LEU A 345 -4.28 -23.65 2.97
CA LEU A 345 -5.21 -24.11 4.02
C LEU A 345 -5.94 -25.39 3.62
N TYR A 346 -6.29 -25.55 2.33
CA TYR A 346 -6.92 -26.77 1.84
C TYR A 346 -5.95 -27.97 1.82
N GLU A 347 -4.69 -27.74 1.45
CA GLU A 347 -3.63 -28.75 1.51
C GLU A 347 -3.35 -29.18 2.95
N GLU A 348 -3.25 -28.24 3.90
CA GLU A 348 -3.11 -28.51 5.34
C GLU A 348 -4.32 -29.29 5.89
N PHE A 349 -5.53 -28.94 5.46
CA PHE A 349 -6.74 -29.66 5.84
C PHE A 349 -6.74 -31.11 5.32
N LEU A 350 -6.31 -31.33 4.07
CA LEU A 350 -6.22 -32.67 3.48
C LEU A 350 -5.11 -33.54 4.08
N GLN A 351 -4.02 -32.94 4.55
CA GLN A 351 -2.90 -33.66 5.16
C GLN A 351 -3.23 -34.21 6.57
N GLY A 352 -4.41 -33.90 7.12
CA GLY A 352 -4.90 -34.51 8.36
C GLY A 352 -4.33 -33.91 9.65
N ASP A 353 -3.38 -32.97 9.56
CA ASP A 353 -2.80 -32.28 10.72
C ASP A 353 -3.85 -31.44 11.48
N PHE A 354 -4.87 -30.94 10.78
CA PHE A 354 -5.93 -30.17 11.42
C PHE A 354 -6.87 -31.03 12.29
N LEU A 355 -7.13 -32.29 11.90
CA LEU A 355 -7.94 -33.20 12.72
C LEU A 355 -7.14 -33.73 13.92
N GLY A 356 -5.83 -33.96 13.75
CA GLY A 356 -4.94 -34.30 14.86
C GLY A 356 -5.00 -33.24 15.97
N MET A 357 -4.95 -31.96 15.60
CA MET A 357 -4.96 -30.85 16.56
C MET A 357 -6.30 -30.66 17.30
N ILE A 358 -7.43 -31.11 16.74
CA ILE A 358 -8.76 -31.02 17.40
C ILE A 358 -9.00 -32.17 18.37
N PHE A 359 -8.40 -33.34 18.13
CA PHE A 359 -8.65 -34.54 18.94
C PHE A 359 -7.58 -34.84 19.99
N THR A 360 -6.41 -34.19 19.97
CA THR A 360 -5.37 -34.43 20.97
C THR A 360 -5.58 -33.72 22.32
N ASP A 361 -6.51 -32.77 22.41
CA ASP A 361 -6.75 -32.02 23.65
C ASP A 361 -7.71 -32.72 24.64
N SER A 362 -8.29 -33.88 24.31
CA SER A 362 -9.31 -34.54 25.14
C SER A 362 -8.86 -35.71 26.03
N GLU A 363 -7.58 -36.09 26.06
CA GLU A 363 -7.13 -37.29 26.81
C GLU A 363 -6.28 -37.01 28.08
N GLY A 364 -6.31 -35.79 28.61
CA GLY A 364 -5.35 -35.35 29.64
C GLY A 364 -5.84 -35.16 31.09
N GLU A 365 -7.07 -35.52 31.46
CA GLU A 365 -7.56 -35.41 32.85
C GLU A 365 -8.23 -36.70 33.32
N ASN A 366 -7.44 -37.61 33.91
CA ASN A 366 -7.93 -38.65 34.84
C ASN A 366 -6.83 -39.05 35.82
#